data_AF-A0A843DEY9-F1
#
_entry.id   AF-A0A843DEY9-F1
#
_cell.length_a   1.000
_cell.length_b   1.000
_cell.length_c   1.000
_cell.angle_alpha   90.00
_cell.angle_beta   90.00
_cell.angle_gamma   90.00
#
_symmetry.space_group_name_H-M   'P 1'
#
loop_
_entity.id
_entity.type
_entity.pdbx_description
1 polymer ?
#
loop_
_entity_poly.entity_id
_entity_poly.type
_entity_poly.pdbx_seq_one_letter_code
_entity_poly.pdbx_strand_id
1 'polypeptide(L)' 'LKAQREEFRSRILDLNKKIIACRIFSVGIQTPNEAFTFLSNLDFVDLITFGVASEDEIKKDMEVLKSF' A
#
# COMPACT_ATOMS: atom_id res chain seq x y z
N LEU A 1 -1.76 -9.65 16.48
CA LEU A 1 -1.56 -8.78 15.30
C LEU A 1 -0.09 -8.43 15.04
N LYS A 2 0.64 -7.68 15.91
CA LYS A 2 2.05 -7.33 15.65
C LYS A 2 2.97 -8.55 15.45
N ALA A 3 2.94 -9.51 16.38
CA ALA A 3 3.74 -10.74 16.29
C ALA A 3 3.47 -11.56 15.01
N GLN A 4 2.22 -11.60 14.54
CA GLN A 4 1.85 -12.30 13.30
C GLN A 4 2.42 -11.59 12.05
N ARG A 5 2.48 -10.25 12.06
CA ARG A 5 3.11 -9.48 10.97
C ARG A 5 4.62 -9.68 10.93
N GLU A 6 5.27 -9.70 12.09
CA GLU A 6 6.70 -9.96 12.20
C GLU A 6 7.05 -11.38 11.71
N GLU A 7 6.27 -12.39 12.11
CA GLU A 7 6.43 -13.76 11.62
C GLU A 7 6.25 -13.86 10.11
N PHE A 8 5.20 -13.23 9.57
CA PHE A 8 4.95 -13.18 8.14
C PHE A 8 6.09 -12.51 7.38
N ARG A 9 6.57 -11.36 7.87
CA ARG A 9 7.70 -10.63 7.28
C ARG A 9 8.97 -11.47 7.26
N SER A 10 9.30 -12.15 8.35
CA SER A 10 10.46 -13.04 8.43
C SER A 10 10.40 -14.12 7.35
N ARG A 11 9.27 -14.82 7.22
CA ARG A 11 9.10 -15.89 6.22
C ARG A 11 9.26 -15.39 4.79
N ILE A 12 8.76 -14.19 4.50
CA ILE A 12 8.85 -13.62 3.15
C ILE A 12 10.29 -13.19 2.83
N LEU A 13 11.00 -12.61 3.81
CA LEU A 13 12.41 -12.26 3.67
C LEU A 13 13.28 -13.51 3.44
N ASP A 14 13.01 -14.60 4.17
CA ASP A 14 13.73 -15.87 4.00
C ASP A 14 13.57 -16.46 2.59
N LEU A 15 12.45 -16.17 1.92
CA LEU A 15 12.18 -16.59 0.54
C LEU A 15 12.75 -15.63 -0.52
N ASN A 16 13.37 -14.52 -0.09
CA ASN A 16 13.83 -13.44 -0.95
C ASN A 16 12.73 -12.95 -1.91
N LYS A 17 11.52 -12.71 -1.38
CA LYS A 17 10.36 -12.22 -2.14
C LYS A 17 10.01 -10.79 -1.77
N LYS A 18 9.37 -10.11 -2.71
CA LYS A 18 8.79 -8.77 -2.56
C LYS A 18 7.29 -8.86 -2.39
N ILE A 19 6.72 -7.99 -1.56
CA ILE A 19 5.28 -7.90 -1.36
C ILE A 19 4.74 -6.68 -2.09
N ILE A 20 3.77 -6.94 -2.97
CA ILE A 20 3.06 -5.91 -3.71
C ILE A 20 1.62 -5.88 -3.20
N ALA A 21 1.20 -4.75 -2.64
CA ALA A 21 -0.18 -4.52 -2.26
C ALA A 21 -1.00 -4.06 -3.48
N CYS A 22 -2.12 -4.71 -3.74
CA CYS A 22 -3.00 -4.41 -4.86
C CYS A 22 -4.38 -3.97 -4.38
N ARG A 23 -5.11 -3.22 -5.22
CA ARG A 23 -6.50 -2.79 -4.95
C ARG A 23 -6.66 -2.00 -3.65
N ILE A 24 -5.68 -1.16 -3.35
CA ILE A 24 -5.57 -0.44 -2.06
C ILE A 24 -6.71 0.55 -1.78
N PHE A 25 -7.48 0.96 -2.79
CA PHE A 25 -8.61 1.88 -2.62
C PHE A 25 -9.95 1.17 -2.35
N SER A 26 -9.95 -0.16 -2.18
CA SER A 26 -11.17 -0.93 -1.88
C SER A 26 -12.33 -0.64 -2.86
N VAL A 27 -12.03 -0.53 -4.16
CA VAL A 27 -13.02 -0.16 -5.21
C VAL A 27 -13.62 1.23 -5.00
N GLY A 28 -12.83 2.18 -4.51
CA GLY A 28 -13.25 3.58 -4.30
C GLY A 28 -13.98 3.83 -2.98
N ILE A 29 -14.09 2.83 -2.10
CA ILE A 29 -14.65 3.00 -0.74
C ILE A 29 -13.66 3.78 0.13
N GLN A 30 -12.36 3.50 0.01
CA GLN A 30 -11.32 4.23 0.72
C GLN A 30 -10.83 5.39 -0.12
N THR A 31 -10.70 6.56 0.51
CA THR A 31 -10.02 7.70 -0.10
C THR A 31 -8.51 7.44 -0.19
N PRO A 32 -7.78 8.09 -1.13
CA PRO A 32 -6.33 7.97 -1.23
C PRO A 32 -5.61 8.24 0.09
N ASN A 33 -6.04 9.25 0.84
CA ASN A 33 -5.44 9.61 2.12
C ASN A 33 -5.58 8.50 3.18
N GLU A 34 -6.79 7.92 3.29
CA GLU A 34 -7.02 6.80 4.21
C GLU A 34 -6.21 5.56 3.84
N ALA A 35 -6.17 5.23 2.54
CA ALA A 35 -5.43 4.10 2.02
C ALA A 35 -3.93 4.26 2.27
N PHE A 36 -3.33 5.40 1.91
CA PHE A 36 -1.91 5.66 2.11
C PHE A 36 -1.53 5.76 3.59
N THR A 37 -2.39 6.34 4.43
CA THR A 37 -2.19 6.34 5.90
C THR A 37 -2.14 4.92 6.45
N PHE A 38 -3.01 4.04 5.99
CA PHE A 38 -2.98 2.65 6.43
C PHE A 38 -1.72 1.93 5.95
N LEU A 39 -1.35 2.09 4.68
CA LEU A 39 -0.20 1.42 4.08
C LEU A 39 1.14 1.89 4.64
N SER A 40 1.29 3.16 4.99
CA SER A 40 2.51 3.69 5.60
C SER A 40 2.83 3.06 6.96
N ASN A 41 1.82 2.46 7.62
CA ASN A 41 1.98 1.71 8.86
C ASN A 41 2.34 0.23 8.64
N LEU A 42 2.43 -0.26 7.39
CA LEU A 42 2.79 -1.64 7.06
C LEU A 42 4.28 -1.74 6.74
N ASP A 43 5.02 -2.47 7.57
CA ASP A 43 6.47 -2.61 7.49
C ASP A 43 6.94 -3.77 6.59
N PHE A 44 6.01 -4.42 5.89
CA PHE A 44 6.27 -5.60 5.07
C PHE A 44 5.86 -5.41 3.60
N VAL A 45 5.25 -4.29 3.22
CA VAL A 45 4.86 -4.01 1.82
C VAL A 45 6.00 -3.25 1.14
N ASP A 46 6.52 -3.78 0.04
CA ASP A 46 7.60 -3.14 -0.72
C ASP A 46 7.07 -2.20 -1.82
N LEU A 47 5.92 -2.54 -2.41
CA LEU A 47 5.31 -1.78 -3.51
C LEU A 47 3.78 -1.77 -3.39
N ILE A 48 3.17 -0.75 -3.99
CA ILE A 48 1.71 -0.62 -4.09
C ILE A 48 1.28 -0.51 -5.55
N THR A 49 0.09 -1.00 -5.86
CA THR A 49 -0.57 -0.82 -7.15
C THR A 49 -2.02 -0.41 -6.95
N PHE A 50 -2.47 0.55 -7.75
CA PHE A 50 -3.83 1.02 -7.77
C PHE A 50 -4.24 1.38 -9.19
N GLY A 51 -5.53 1.22 -9.48
CA GLY A 51 -6.11 1.63 -10.75
C GLY A 51 -6.47 3.10 -10.69
N VAL A 52 -6.30 3.78 -11.82
CA VAL A 52 -6.72 5.17 -12.02
C VAL A 52 -7.61 5.22 -13.25
N ALA A 53 -8.65 6.04 -13.22
CA ALA A 53 -9.56 6.25 -14.33
C ALA A 53 -9.10 7.39 -15.27
N SER A 54 -8.24 8.30 -14.80
CA SER A 54 -7.75 9.43 -15.61
C SER A 54 -6.37 9.94 -15.19
N GLU A 55 -5.74 10.73 -16.07
CA GLU A 55 -4.47 11.43 -15.77
C GLU A 55 -4.60 12.48 -14.67
N ASP A 56 -5.76 13.11 -14.52
CA ASP A 56 -5.96 14.13 -13.49
C ASP A 56 -6.21 13.51 -12.11
N GLU A 57 -6.75 12.30 -12.06
CA GLU A 57 -6.87 11.51 -10.83
C GLU A 57 -5.49 11.11 -10.30
N ILE A 58 -4.63 10.52 -11.14
CA ILE A 58 -3.29 10.11 -10.71
C ILE A 58 -2.44 11.28 -10.21
N LYS A 59 -2.59 12.48 -10.79
CA LYS A 59 -1.89 13.68 -10.29
C LYS A 59 -2.30 14.01 -8.86
N LYS A 60 -3.60 14.01 -8.58
CA LYS A 60 -4.15 14.28 -7.23
C LYS A 60 -3.73 13.20 -6.23
N ASP A 61 -3.84 11.93 -6.62
CA ASP A 61 -3.44 10.81 -5.76
C ASP A 61 -1.94 10.88 -5.42
N MET A 62 -1.10 11.22 -6.39
CA MET A 62 0.34 11.38 -6.20
C MET A 62 0.69 12.58 -5.31
N GLU A 63 -0.10 13.66 -5.32
CA GLU A 63 0.07 14.78 -4.37
C GLU A 63 -0.18 14.33 -2.93
N VAL A 64 -1.21 13.51 -2.70
CA VAL A 64 -1.49 12.92 -1.39
C VAL A 64 -0.36 11.97 -0.98
N LEU A 65 0.09 11.10 -1.89
CA LEU A 65 1.13 10.11 -1.61
C LEU A 65 2.46 10.74 -1.18
N LYS A 66 2.85 11.89 -1.75
CA LYS A 66 4.09 12.62 -1.38
C LYS A 66 4.12 13.10 0.07
N SER A 67 2.99 13.08 0.76
CA SER A 67 2.88 13.53 2.15
C SER A 67 3.15 12.41 3.18
N PHE A 68 3.53 11.22 2.72
CA PHE A 68 3.85 10.03 3.53
C PHE A 68 5.28 9.54 3.25
#